data_AF-A0A1M7FNT8-F1
#
_entry.id   AF-A0A1M7FNT8-F1
#
_cell.length_a   1.000
_cell.length_b   1.000
_cell.length_c   1.000
_cell.angle_alpha   90.00
_cell.angle_beta   90.00
_cell.angle_gamma   90.00
#
_symmetry.space_group_name_H-M   'P 1'
#
loop_
_entity.id
_entity.type
_entity.pdbx_description
1 polymer ?
#
loop_
_entity_poly.entity_id
_entity_poly.type
_entity_poly.pdbx_seq_one_letter_code
_entity_poly.pdbx_strand_id
1 'polypeptide(L)'
;MPKYAHADVLGGGLNALKNGADQMWLLKGYVAKDSFATASGNKIASVAMDNTDPTTDYSIAGADGAALVLTIAAKSGTASGSSTVGDDLHVALVDTVNSKVLYVTDETTNQPITSGNPVNFPSLTYISGQPA
;
A
#
# COMPACT_ATOMS: atom_id res chain seq x y z
N MET A 1 -7.96 0.86 -7.55
CA MET A 1 -8.15 -0.59 -7.85
C MET A 1 -6.84 -1.32 -7.62
N PRO A 2 -6.85 -2.57 -7.12
CA PRO A 2 -5.63 -3.35 -6.95
C PRO A 2 -4.92 -3.58 -8.29
N LYS A 3 -3.64 -3.26 -8.36
CA LYS A 3 -2.78 -3.45 -9.53
C LYS A 3 -1.89 -4.68 -9.37
N TYR A 4 -1.57 -5.05 -8.13
CA TYR A 4 -0.68 -6.16 -7.83
C TYR A 4 -0.89 -6.67 -6.40
N ALA A 5 -0.75 -7.99 -6.21
CA ALA A 5 -0.60 -8.64 -4.91
C ALA A 5 0.52 -9.68 -5.00
N HIS A 6 1.42 -9.67 -4.02
CA HIS A 6 2.51 -10.63 -3.94
C HIS A 6 2.02 -12.03 -3.62
N ALA A 7 2.77 -13.07 -4.01
CA ALA A 7 2.42 -14.47 -3.75
C ALA A 7 2.19 -14.75 -2.24
N ASP A 8 3.01 -14.17 -1.37
CA ASP A 8 2.84 -14.26 0.08
C ASP A 8 1.49 -13.70 0.56
N VAL A 9 0.99 -12.63 -0.07
CA VAL A 9 -0.33 -12.05 0.25
C VAL A 9 -1.44 -12.92 -0.32
N LEU A 10 -1.27 -13.47 -1.53
CA LEU A 10 -2.24 -14.37 -2.14
C LEU A 10 -2.38 -15.70 -1.36
N GLY A 11 -1.27 -16.22 -0.83
CA GLY A 11 -1.25 -17.47 -0.06
C GLY A 11 -1.56 -17.28 1.43
N GLY A 12 -1.07 -16.19 2.04
CA GLY A 12 -1.24 -15.90 3.47
C GLY A 12 -2.41 -14.98 3.81
N GLY A 13 -3.12 -14.47 2.80
CA GLY A 13 -4.30 -13.63 2.95
C GLY A 13 -4.02 -12.27 3.62
N LEU A 14 -5.04 -11.73 4.28
CA LEU A 14 -4.98 -10.41 4.92
C LEU A 14 -3.88 -10.32 6.01
N ASN A 15 -3.58 -11.44 6.69
CA ASN A 15 -2.56 -11.49 7.73
C ASN A 15 -1.15 -11.30 7.17
N ALA A 16 -0.85 -11.83 5.98
CA ALA A 16 0.46 -11.63 5.35
C ALA A 16 0.69 -10.16 5.00
N LEU A 17 -0.34 -9.47 4.52
CA LEU A 17 -0.22 -8.03 4.24
C LEU A 17 -0.09 -7.22 5.54
N LYS A 18 -0.98 -7.47 6.51
CA LYS A 18 -0.97 -6.81 7.82
C LYS A 18 0.38 -6.93 8.53
N ASN A 19 0.93 -8.14 8.60
CA ASN A 19 2.12 -8.41 9.40
C ASN A 19 3.41 -8.13 8.63
N GLY A 20 3.37 -8.11 7.30
CA GLY A 20 4.55 -7.88 6.46
C GLY A 20 4.80 -6.41 6.10
N ALA A 21 3.75 -5.60 5.97
CA ALA A 21 3.90 -4.24 5.42
C ALA A 21 4.31 -3.21 6.48
N ASP A 22 5.59 -2.86 6.54
CA ASP A 22 6.18 -1.88 7.47
C ASP A 22 6.26 -0.46 6.88
N GLN A 23 5.99 -0.29 5.58
CA GLN A 23 5.86 1.03 4.96
C GLN A 23 4.73 1.10 3.93
N MET A 24 4.20 2.32 3.77
CA MET A 24 3.31 2.69 2.67
C MET A 24 4.00 3.75 1.81
N TRP A 25 4.03 3.52 0.51
CA TRP A 25 4.74 4.34 -0.48
C TRP A 25 3.76 4.95 -1.48
N LEU A 26 4.02 6.20 -1.87
CA LEU A 26 3.47 6.77 -3.09
C LEU A 26 4.50 6.58 -4.21
N LEU A 27 4.10 5.94 -5.29
CA LEU A 27 4.92 5.62 -6.45
C LEU A 27 4.44 6.40 -7.66
N LYS A 28 5.36 6.73 -8.57
CA LYS A 28 5.04 7.16 -9.93
C LYS A 28 5.51 6.12 -10.93
N GLY A 29 4.65 5.78 -11.90
CA GLY A 29 5.01 4.87 -12.99
C GLY A 29 5.35 3.45 -12.53
N TYR A 30 4.63 2.92 -11.54
CA TYR A 30 4.77 1.52 -11.14
C TYR A 30 4.16 0.62 -12.21
N VAL A 31 4.90 -0.40 -12.63
CA VAL A 31 4.40 -1.47 -13.49
C VAL A 31 4.19 -2.72 -12.66
N ALA A 32 3.08 -3.44 -12.91
CA ALA A 32 2.77 -4.65 -12.17
C ALA A 32 3.94 -5.64 -12.22
N LYS A 33 4.36 -6.13 -11.04
CA LYS A 33 5.53 -6.98 -10.80
C LYS A 33 6.90 -6.28 -10.84
N ASP A 34 6.94 -4.94 -10.83
CA ASP A 34 8.17 -4.22 -10.57
C ASP A 34 8.83 -4.75 -9.29
N SER A 35 10.16 -4.93 -9.37
CA SER A 35 10.95 -5.36 -8.22
C SER A 35 10.89 -4.33 -7.09
N PHE A 36 11.21 -4.75 -5.86
CA PHE A 36 11.32 -3.81 -4.75
C PHE A 36 12.33 -2.68 -5.01
N ALA A 37 13.45 -2.99 -5.68
CA ALA A 37 14.43 -1.98 -6.06
C ALA A 37 13.86 -0.97 -7.07
N THR A 38 13.14 -1.45 -8.08
CA THR A 38 12.47 -0.58 -9.08
C THR A 38 11.42 0.29 -8.41
N ALA A 39 10.54 -0.29 -7.60
CA ALA A 39 9.51 0.43 -6.86
C ALA A 39 10.12 1.48 -5.90
N SER A 40 11.22 1.15 -5.23
CA SER A 40 11.94 2.08 -4.36
C SER A 40 12.52 3.28 -5.13
N GLY A 41 13.05 3.05 -6.35
CA GLY A 41 13.51 4.12 -7.25
C GLY A 41 12.40 5.02 -7.78
N ASN A 42 11.18 4.48 -7.91
CA ASN A 42 9.99 5.19 -8.38
C ASN A 42 9.21 5.91 -7.26
N LYS A 43 9.67 5.77 -6.01
CA LYS A 43 9.00 6.30 -4.83
C LYS A 43 9.15 7.81 -4.70
N ILE A 44 8.02 8.50 -4.51
CA ILE A 44 7.98 9.96 -4.34
C ILE A 44 7.48 10.39 -2.95
N ALA A 45 6.94 9.47 -2.15
CA ALA A 45 6.70 9.67 -0.72
C ALA A 45 6.68 8.32 0.01
N SER A 46 6.97 8.32 1.31
CA SER A 46 6.83 7.15 2.16
C SER A 46 6.45 7.51 3.58
N VAL A 47 5.68 6.63 4.21
CA VAL A 47 5.34 6.69 5.64
C VAL A 47 5.59 5.33 6.29
N ALA A 48 6.01 5.35 7.56
CA ALA A 48 6.09 4.14 8.35
C ALA A 48 4.69 3.62 8.67
N MET A 49 4.54 2.30 8.62
CA MET A 49 3.34 1.58 9.00
C MET A 49 3.71 0.63 10.14
N ASP A 50 3.01 0.71 11.25
CA ASP A 50 3.20 -0.22 12.35
C ASP A 50 2.50 -1.55 12.05
N ASN A 51 3.31 -2.53 11.64
CA ASN A 51 2.89 -3.91 11.41
C ASN A 51 3.07 -4.80 12.65
N THR A 52 3.58 -4.25 13.76
CA THR A 52 3.86 -4.99 15.00
C THR A 52 2.71 -4.89 16.00
N ASP A 53 2.00 -3.76 16.04
CA ASP A 53 0.77 -3.59 16.79
C ASP A 53 -0.45 -3.80 15.87
N PRO A 54 -1.31 -4.82 16.12
CA PRO A 54 -2.51 -5.08 15.33
C PRO A 54 -3.65 -4.07 15.50
N THR A 55 -3.45 -2.97 16.24
CA THR A 55 -4.50 -1.98 16.52
C THR A 55 -4.18 -0.56 16.04
N THR A 56 -2.96 -0.30 15.56
CA THR A 56 -2.52 1.04 15.18
C THR A 56 -2.82 1.33 13.72
N ASP A 57 -2.06 0.72 12.79
CA ASP A 57 -2.14 1.04 11.37
C ASP A 57 -2.93 0.02 10.54
N TYR A 58 -3.22 -1.16 11.11
CA TYR A 58 -3.95 -2.24 10.44
C TYR A 58 -4.97 -2.89 11.36
N SER A 59 -6.21 -3.07 10.90
CA SER A 59 -7.22 -3.85 11.62
C SER A 59 -7.97 -4.79 10.69
N ILE A 60 -8.19 -6.04 11.11
CA ILE A 60 -8.99 -7.02 10.37
C ILE A 60 -10.29 -7.26 11.14
N ALA A 61 -11.42 -7.17 10.45
CA ALA A 61 -12.75 -7.43 11.01
C ALA A 61 -13.56 -8.35 10.10
N GLY A 62 -14.50 -9.08 10.70
CA GLY A 62 -15.42 -10.00 10.01
C GLY A 62 -15.75 -11.20 10.89
N ALA A 63 -16.98 -11.71 10.78
CA ALA A 63 -17.44 -12.90 11.48
C ALA A 63 -17.17 -14.17 10.66
N ASP A 64 -17.25 -15.33 11.31
CA ASP A 64 -17.26 -16.60 10.59
C ASP A 64 -18.42 -16.65 9.57
N GLY A 65 -18.13 -17.17 8.38
CA GLY A 65 -19.06 -17.15 7.25
C GLY A 65 -19.27 -15.80 6.56
N ALA A 66 -18.56 -14.74 6.95
CA ALA A 66 -18.60 -13.41 6.31
C ALA A 66 -17.27 -13.04 5.65
N ALA A 67 -17.28 -12.01 4.80
CA ALA A 67 -16.05 -11.46 4.26
C ALA A 67 -15.18 -10.86 5.37
N LEU A 68 -13.86 -11.06 5.28
CA LEU A 68 -12.90 -10.35 6.11
C LEU A 68 -12.50 -9.04 5.44
N VAL A 69 -12.42 -7.97 6.24
CA VAL A 69 -12.04 -6.63 5.79
C VAL A 69 -10.80 -6.20 6.55
N LEU A 70 -9.69 -5.99 5.83
CA LEU A 70 -8.51 -5.32 6.33
C LEU A 70 -8.70 -3.81 6.11
N THR A 71 -8.69 -3.04 7.19
CA THR A 71 -8.63 -1.58 7.18
C THR A 71 -7.20 -1.14 7.46
N ILE A 72 -6.72 -0.23 6.63
CA ILE A 72 -5.40 0.41 6.73
C ILE A 72 -5.64 1.86 7.13
N ALA A 73 -5.00 2.31 8.20
CA ALA A 73 -5.18 3.64 8.74
C ALA A 73 -4.73 4.72 7.74
N ALA A 74 -5.38 5.88 7.80
CA ALA A 74 -4.92 7.05 7.06
C ALA A 74 -3.58 7.55 7.64
N LYS A 75 -2.71 8.07 6.77
CA LYS A 75 -1.39 8.59 7.15
C LYS A 75 -1.11 9.89 6.41
N SER A 76 -0.08 10.60 6.85
CA SER A 76 0.48 11.73 6.12
C SER A 76 2.00 11.66 6.15
N GLY A 77 2.64 12.07 5.06
CA GLY A 77 4.08 12.19 4.95
C GLY A 77 4.48 13.42 4.16
N THR A 78 5.77 13.52 3.85
CA THR A 78 6.32 14.57 3.01
C THR A 78 6.79 13.98 1.69
N ALA A 79 6.47 14.64 0.58
CA ALA A 79 6.96 14.26 -0.73
C ALA A 79 8.49 14.38 -0.79
N SER A 80 9.17 13.29 -1.13
CA SER A 80 10.61 13.25 -1.41
C SER A 80 10.92 13.44 -2.90
N GLY A 81 9.90 13.40 -3.75
CA GLY A 81 9.99 13.65 -5.19
C GLY A 81 8.73 14.31 -5.73
N SER A 82 8.76 14.67 -7.01
CA SER A 82 7.61 15.31 -7.68
C SER A 82 7.00 14.41 -8.76
N SER A 83 5.72 14.66 -9.05
CA SER A 83 4.98 14.14 -10.21
C SER A 83 4.32 15.28 -10.99
N THR A 84 3.93 14.99 -12.23
CA THR A 84 3.19 15.90 -13.10
C THR A 84 1.82 15.35 -13.48
N VAL A 85 0.94 16.21 -14.00
CA VAL A 85 -0.34 15.77 -14.59
C VAL A 85 -0.05 14.74 -15.68
N GLY A 86 -0.56 13.52 -15.51
CA GLY A 86 -0.37 12.41 -16.45
C GLY A 86 0.59 11.32 -15.98
N ASP A 87 1.30 11.52 -14.87
CA ASP A 87 1.97 10.41 -14.18
C ASP A 87 0.92 9.47 -13.59
N ASP A 88 1.09 8.16 -13.79
CA ASP A 88 0.25 7.13 -13.15
C ASP A 88 0.75 6.90 -11.72
N LEU A 89 -0.05 7.35 -10.75
CA LEU A 89 0.29 7.29 -9.34
C LEU A 89 -0.29 6.04 -8.68
N HIS A 90 0.48 5.46 -7.75
CA HIS A 90 0.05 4.27 -7.04
C HIS A 90 0.45 4.31 -5.58
N VAL A 91 -0.38 3.68 -4.75
CA VAL A 91 -0.06 3.41 -3.35
C VAL A 91 0.40 1.97 -3.22
N ALA A 92 1.61 1.77 -2.70
CA ALA A 92 2.19 0.47 -2.44
C ALA A 92 2.37 0.23 -0.95
N LEU A 93 2.08 -0.99 -0.52
CA LEU A 93 2.42 -1.52 0.80
C LEU A 93 3.60 -2.46 0.62
N VAL A 94 4.65 -2.24 1.40
CA VAL A 94 5.93 -2.92 1.20
C VAL A 94 6.48 -3.45 2.51
N ASP A 95 7.26 -4.51 2.40
CA ASP A 95 8.10 -5.07 3.46
C ASP A 95 9.54 -4.66 3.16
N THR A 96 10.06 -3.67 3.88
CA THR A 96 11.41 -3.15 3.67
C THR A 96 12.47 -4.03 4.32
N VAL A 97 12.09 -4.83 5.32
CA VAL A 97 12.98 -5.80 5.99
C VAL A 97 13.37 -6.92 5.05
N ASN A 98 12.40 -7.46 4.30
CA ASN A 98 12.61 -8.55 3.35
C ASN A 98 12.67 -8.08 1.88
N SER A 99 12.60 -6.77 1.63
CA SER A 99 12.64 -6.16 0.30
C SER A 99 11.55 -6.69 -0.65
N LYS A 100 10.28 -6.61 -0.25
CA LYS A 100 9.12 -7.06 -1.05
C LYS A 100 8.11 -5.95 -1.26
N VAL A 101 7.58 -5.83 -2.48
CA VAL A 101 6.32 -5.12 -2.73
C VAL A 101 5.21 -6.11 -2.44
N LEU A 102 4.37 -5.85 -1.43
CA LEU A 102 3.34 -6.80 -1.01
C LEU A 102 2.02 -6.57 -1.73
N TYR A 103 1.65 -5.31 -1.91
CA TYR A 103 0.38 -4.94 -2.53
C TYR A 103 0.48 -3.56 -3.16
N VAL A 104 -0.16 -3.38 -4.32
CA VAL A 104 -0.25 -2.07 -4.97
C VAL A 104 -1.68 -1.80 -5.39
N THR A 105 -2.17 -0.59 -5.10
CA THR A 105 -3.43 -0.05 -5.60
C THR A 105 -3.22 1.25 -6.34
N ASP A 106 -4.12 1.52 -7.27
CA ASP A 106 -4.22 2.79 -7.99
C ASP A 106 -4.50 3.97 -7.07
N GLU A 107 -3.80 5.07 -7.30
CA GLU A 107 -4.19 6.41 -6.88
C GLU A 107 -4.89 7.05 -8.10
N THR A 108 -6.19 7.29 -8.03
CA THR A 108 -7.00 7.57 -9.23
C THR A 108 -7.02 9.05 -9.64
N THR A 109 -6.56 9.96 -8.79
CA THR A 109 -6.61 11.40 -9.09
C THR A 109 -5.45 11.85 -9.97
N ASN A 110 -4.29 11.16 -9.88
CA ASN A 110 -3.05 11.53 -10.56
C ASN A 110 -2.71 13.02 -10.35
N GLN A 111 -2.98 13.51 -9.14
CA GLN A 111 -2.73 14.89 -8.79
C GLN A 111 -1.23 15.18 -8.80
N PRO A 112 -0.78 16.34 -9.31
CA PRO A 112 0.62 16.71 -9.26
C PRO A 112 1.13 16.77 -7.81
N ILE A 113 2.22 16.07 -7.55
CA ILE A 113 2.93 16.09 -6.27
C ILE A 113 4.14 17.00 -6.42
N THR A 114 4.32 17.91 -5.47
CA THR A 114 5.49 18.77 -5.40
C THR A 114 6.37 18.32 -4.24
N SER A 115 7.65 18.06 -4.51
CA SER A 115 8.64 17.72 -3.47
C SER A 115 8.63 18.74 -2.33
N GLY A 116 8.72 18.25 -1.10
CA GLY A 116 8.64 19.05 0.13
C GLY A 116 7.21 19.32 0.63
N ASN A 117 6.18 19.14 -0.20
CA ASN A 117 4.79 19.33 0.25
C ASN A 117 4.27 18.09 1.01
N PRO A 118 3.25 18.27 1.87
CA PRO A 118 2.55 17.16 2.50
C PRO A 118 1.85 16.26 1.47
N VAL A 119 1.88 14.96 1.72
CA VAL A 119 1.11 13.94 1.00
C VAL A 119 0.23 13.23 2.00
N ASN A 120 -1.07 13.20 1.74
CA ASN A 120 -2.05 12.51 2.57
C ASN A 120 -2.43 11.17 1.93
N PHE A 121 -2.29 10.10 2.68
CA PHE A 121 -2.74 8.77 2.32
C PHE A 121 -4.09 8.52 2.99
N PRO A 122 -5.18 8.32 2.21
CA PRO A 122 -6.49 8.03 2.79
C PRO A 122 -6.47 6.65 3.47
N SER A 123 -7.47 6.40 4.33
CA SER A 123 -7.69 5.05 4.82
C SER A 123 -8.08 4.14 3.65
N LEU A 124 -7.50 2.94 3.61
CA LEU A 124 -7.72 1.96 2.55
C LEU A 124 -8.37 0.70 3.12
N THR A 125 -9.19 0.04 2.32
CA THR A 125 -9.80 -1.25 2.69
C THR A 125 -9.48 -2.31 1.66
N TYR A 126 -9.11 -3.50 2.12
CA TYR A 126 -8.98 -4.70 1.30
C TYR A 126 -9.89 -5.81 1.82
N ILE A 127 -10.62 -6.45 0.91
CA ILE A 127 -11.66 -7.42 1.25
C ILE A 127 -11.23 -8.81 0.78
N SER A 128 -11.23 -9.77 1.69
CA SER A 128 -11.17 -11.19 1.38
C SER A 128 -12.60 -11.74 1.47
N GLY A 129 -13.21 -11.94 0.31
CA GLY A 129 -14.62 -12.36 0.21
C GLY A 129 -14.83 -13.82 0.57
N GLN A 130 -15.99 -14.12 1.17
CA GLN A 130 -16.41 -15.49 1.39
C GLN A 130 -16.84 -16.12 0.05
N PRO A 131 -16.35 -17.33 -0.29
CA PRO A 131 -16.83 -18.06 -1.47
C PRO A 131 -18.32 -18.38 -1.35
N ALA A 132 -19.02 -18.35 -2.50
CA ALA A 132 -20.41 -18.76 -2.61
C ALA A 132 -20.57 -20.29 -2.56
#